data_AF-A0A3A1YR12-F1
#
_entry.id   AF-A0A3A1YR12-F1
#
_cell.length_a   1.000
_cell.length_b   1.000
_cell.length_c   1.000
_cell.angle_alpha   90.00
_cell.angle_beta   90.00
_cell.angle_gamma   90.00
#
_symmetry.space_group_name_H-M   'P 1'
#
loop_
_entity.id
_entity.type
_entity.pdbx_description
1 polymer ?
#
loop_
_entity_poly.entity_id
_entity_poly.type
_entity_poly.pdbx_seq_one_letter_code
_entity_poly.pdbx_strand_id
1 'polypeptide(L)'
;MTTFAKPELLSPAGSLKNMRYAFAYGADAVYAGQPRYSLRVRNNEFNWENLEIGINEAHALGKKFYIVVNIAPHNAKLKTFIKDMERVVAMKPDAFILSDPGLIMLMHQYFPEAVLHLSVQANAVNWAACKFWYDYGVSRVILSRELSLDEIEEIRQHVPELELEVFVHGALCMAYSGRCLLSGYINKRDPNQGTCTNACRWQYDLQEGQEDELGQIVERVAAGETVDGREEDPNAKLLNSSADDLKIAVNNVEPTLGIGQPTNKTFLITEPRRPDEKMTAFEDEHGTYIMNSRDLRAIQHIPRLTQMGVHSVKIEGRTKSFFYCARTAQIYRQAIDDAAAGKELDPSLIRQLDSLAHRGYTDGFLQRHTHDQYQHYVSGNSTSDFQQFVGAFTGERQGNLALVEVKNKFKVGDFIEIMTPKGNKSYRLEKMFNRKMEPTDVAPGDGHKVWLEVDPEMELEYALVLRYLEDGLDTTDPHGRKAAANANINIKELN
;
A
#
# COMPACT_ATOMS: atom_id res chain seq x y z
N MET A 1 0.57 2.29 -37.49
CA MET A 1 0.69 2.38 -36.02
C MET A 1 -0.13 1.25 -35.45
N THR A 2 0.50 0.30 -34.75
CA THR A 2 -0.20 -0.80 -34.08
C THR A 2 -0.84 -0.22 -32.81
N THR A 3 -2.17 -0.08 -32.78
CA THR A 3 -2.89 0.37 -31.59
C THR A 3 -3.13 -0.82 -30.67
N PHE A 4 -2.53 -0.79 -29.47
CA PHE A 4 -2.70 -1.84 -28.46
C PHE A 4 -4.00 -1.63 -27.67
N ALA A 5 -4.59 -2.71 -27.15
CA ALA A 5 -5.74 -2.61 -26.26
C ALA A 5 -5.31 -1.90 -24.96
N LYS A 6 -6.06 -0.87 -24.57
CA LYS A 6 -5.79 -0.06 -23.39
C LYS A 6 -6.14 -0.84 -22.12
N PRO A 7 -5.18 -1.12 -21.22
CA PRO A 7 -5.48 -1.78 -19.94
C PRO A 7 -6.40 -0.92 -19.07
N GLU A 8 -7.31 -1.60 -18.37
CA GLU A 8 -8.14 -1.03 -17.31
C GLU A 8 -7.25 -0.53 -16.16
N LEU A 9 -7.47 0.70 -15.69
CA LEU A 9 -6.83 1.22 -14.49
C LEU A 9 -7.71 0.98 -13.27
N LEU A 10 -7.35 -0.03 -12.46
CA LEU A 10 -8.05 -0.37 -11.23
C LEU A 10 -7.42 0.34 -10.02
N SER A 11 -8.20 1.23 -9.39
CA SER A 11 -7.78 2.02 -8.23
C SER A 11 -8.44 1.56 -6.92
N PRO A 12 -7.77 1.65 -5.76
CA PRO A 12 -8.38 1.30 -4.48
C PRO A 12 -9.39 2.35 -4.01
N ALA A 13 -10.53 1.91 -3.48
CA ALA A 13 -11.48 2.76 -2.78
C ALA A 13 -11.62 2.33 -1.30
N GLY A 14 -11.04 3.13 -0.40
CA GLY A 14 -11.24 2.99 1.05
C GLY A 14 -12.45 3.75 1.59
N SER A 15 -12.95 4.72 0.83
CA SER A 15 -14.13 5.55 1.12
C SER A 15 -14.78 6.06 -0.16
N LEU A 16 -16.00 6.58 -0.07
CA LEU A 16 -16.65 7.27 -1.19
C LEU A 16 -15.82 8.46 -1.68
N LYS A 17 -15.16 9.19 -0.76
CA LYS A 17 -14.25 10.29 -1.14
C LYS A 17 -13.09 9.77 -1.99
N ASN A 18 -12.39 8.73 -1.54
CA ASN A 18 -11.29 8.13 -2.31
C ASN A 18 -11.75 7.62 -3.68
N MET A 19 -12.92 7.00 -3.74
CA MET A 19 -13.54 6.54 -4.98
C MET A 19 -13.76 7.68 -5.98
N ARG A 20 -14.43 8.76 -5.57
CA ARG A 20 -14.73 9.90 -6.43
C ARG A 20 -13.46 10.57 -6.95
N TYR A 21 -12.46 10.75 -6.10
CA TYR A 21 -11.14 11.24 -6.53
C TYR A 21 -10.48 10.28 -7.52
N ALA A 22 -10.51 8.96 -7.29
CA ALA A 22 -9.94 8.01 -8.24
C ALA A 22 -10.60 8.11 -9.64
N PHE A 23 -11.93 8.19 -9.70
CA PHE A 23 -12.65 8.35 -10.97
C PHE A 23 -12.37 9.68 -11.64
N ALA A 24 -12.40 10.78 -10.89
CA ALA A 24 -12.11 12.11 -11.41
C ALA A 24 -10.71 12.19 -12.05
N TYR A 25 -9.74 11.46 -11.50
CA TYR A 25 -8.36 11.42 -12.00
C TYR A 25 -8.05 10.25 -12.94
N GLY A 26 -9.08 9.56 -13.46
CA GLY A 26 -8.94 8.67 -14.62
C GLY A 26 -8.95 7.17 -14.35
N ALA A 27 -9.27 6.72 -13.12
CA ALA A 27 -9.53 5.30 -12.88
C ALA A 27 -10.72 4.81 -13.74
N ASP A 28 -10.62 3.60 -14.28
CA ASP A 28 -11.70 2.96 -15.03
C ASP A 28 -12.60 2.12 -14.12
N ALA A 29 -12.00 1.58 -13.07
CA ALA A 29 -12.65 0.77 -12.07
C ALA A 29 -12.10 1.09 -10.68
N VAL A 30 -12.91 0.84 -9.66
CA VAL A 30 -12.47 0.84 -8.26
C VAL A 30 -12.79 -0.48 -7.59
N TYR A 31 -12.03 -0.81 -6.53
CA TYR A 31 -12.34 -1.94 -5.66
C TYR A 31 -12.51 -1.51 -4.21
N ALA A 32 -13.57 -2.01 -3.56
CA ALA A 32 -13.87 -1.77 -2.16
C ALA A 32 -14.08 -3.08 -1.40
N GLY A 33 -13.78 -3.06 -0.10
CA GLY A 33 -13.96 -4.23 0.74
C GLY A 33 -15.41 -4.45 1.13
N GLN A 34 -15.91 -5.68 0.99
CA GLN A 34 -17.12 -6.07 1.69
C GLN A 34 -16.84 -6.14 3.20
N PRO A 35 -17.63 -5.47 4.07
CA PRO A 35 -17.54 -5.67 5.51
C PRO A 35 -17.54 -7.15 5.88
N ARG A 36 -16.79 -7.53 6.92
CA ARG A 36 -16.65 -8.91 7.44
C ARG A 36 -15.89 -9.91 6.54
N TYR A 37 -15.81 -9.68 5.23
CA TYR A 37 -15.21 -10.62 4.27
C TYR A 37 -14.01 -10.08 3.48
N SER A 38 -13.53 -8.87 3.80
CA SER A 38 -12.36 -8.26 3.15
C SER A 38 -11.15 -8.19 4.07
N LEU A 39 -9.95 -8.34 3.51
CA LEU A 39 -8.68 -8.24 4.22
C LEU A 39 -8.22 -6.81 4.57
N ARG A 40 -9.07 -5.79 4.54
CA ARG A 40 -8.72 -4.43 5.03
C ARG A 40 -9.91 -3.69 5.66
N VAL A 41 -10.70 -4.38 6.50
CA VAL A 41 -11.96 -3.84 7.06
C VAL A 41 -11.77 -2.55 7.88
N ARG A 42 -10.64 -2.37 8.58
CA ARG A 42 -10.47 -1.24 9.52
C ARG A 42 -10.32 0.13 8.86
N ASN A 43 -9.85 0.16 7.61
CA ASN A 43 -9.63 1.39 6.84
C ASN A 43 -10.61 1.43 5.65
N ASN A 44 -11.83 0.97 5.88
CA ASN A 44 -12.88 0.83 4.89
C ASN A 44 -14.16 1.46 5.43
N GLU A 45 -14.57 2.57 4.83
CA GLU A 45 -15.82 3.26 5.17
C GLU A 45 -17.04 2.65 4.46
N PHE A 46 -16.83 1.67 3.59
CA PHE A 46 -17.88 0.99 2.85
C PHE A 46 -18.65 0.00 3.71
N ASN A 47 -19.71 0.47 4.36
CA ASN A 47 -20.83 -0.33 4.84
C ASN A 47 -21.81 -0.65 3.69
N TRP A 48 -22.90 -1.35 3.96
CA TRP A 48 -23.88 -1.71 2.92
C TRP A 48 -24.51 -0.52 2.19
N GLU A 49 -24.77 0.59 2.90
CA GLU A 49 -25.34 1.81 2.31
C GLU A 49 -24.31 2.50 1.40
N ASN A 50 -23.08 2.67 1.89
CA ASN A 50 -22.00 3.26 1.11
C ASN A 50 -21.60 2.41 -0.10
N LEU A 51 -21.76 1.08 -0.02
CA LEU A 51 -21.56 0.19 -1.19
C LEU A 51 -22.60 0.46 -2.27
N GLU A 52 -23.88 0.55 -1.90
CA GLU A 52 -24.95 0.85 -2.84
C GLU A 52 -24.76 2.23 -3.49
N ILE A 53 -24.42 3.25 -2.70
CA ILE A 53 -24.07 4.58 -3.21
C ILE A 53 -22.88 4.48 -4.18
N GLY A 54 -21.81 3.79 -3.78
CA GLY A 54 -20.58 3.67 -4.57
C GLY A 54 -20.78 2.96 -5.91
N ILE A 55 -21.55 1.87 -5.91
CA ILE A 55 -21.88 1.11 -7.14
C ILE A 55 -22.72 1.99 -8.07
N ASN A 56 -23.77 2.62 -7.56
CA ASN A 56 -24.65 3.47 -8.38
C ASN A 56 -23.90 4.68 -8.97
N GLU A 57 -23.03 5.33 -8.19
CA GLU A 57 -22.19 6.43 -8.68
C GLU A 57 -21.19 5.96 -9.76
N ALA A 58 -20.56 4.81 -9.58
CA ALA A 58 -19.67 4.24 -10.59
C ALA A 58 -20.42 3.99 -11.90
N HIS A 59 -21.58 3.35 -11.85
CA HIS A 59 -22.39 3.06 -13.03
C HIS A 59 -22.90 4.32 -13.72
N ALA A 60 -23.32 5.35 -12.96
CA ALA A 60 -23.72 6.63 -13.51
C ALA A 60 -22.59 7.33 -14.29
N LEU A 61 -21.33 7.06 -13.93
CA LEU A 61 -20.14 7.56 -14.62
C LEU A 61 -19.65 6.62 -15.75
N GLY A 62 -20.33 5.49 -15.99
CA GLY A 62 -19.87 4.46 -16.93
C GLY A 62 -18.58 3.75 -16.47
N LYS A 63 -18.33 3.73 -15.16
CA LYS A 63 -17.17 3.13 -14.50
C LYS A 63 -17.59 1.85 -13.76
N LYS A 64 -16.61 1.01 -13.43
CA LYS A 64 -16.86 -0.28 -12.77
C LYS A 64 -16.56 -0.26 -11.27
N PHE A 65 -17.30 -1.06 -10.51
CA PHE A 65 -17.13 -1.23 -9.08
C PHE A 65 -16.98 -2.71 -8.70
N TYR A 66 -15.83 -3.08 -8.13
CA TYR A 66 -15.52 -4.45 -7.72
C TYR A 66 -15.58 -4.62 -6.20
N ILE A 67 -16.18 -5.72 -5.75
CA ILE A 67 -16.33 -6.06 -4.33
C ILE A 67 -15.27 -7.08 -3.93
N VAL A 68 -14.52 -6.78 -2.87
CA VAL A 68 -13.50 -7.70 -2.34
C VAL A 68 -14.06 -8.59 -1.23
N VAL A 69 -13.96 -9.91 -1.43
CA VAL A 69 -14.38 -10.99 -0.53
C VAL A 69 -13.24 -12.02 -0.39
N ASN A 70 -12.06 -11.54 0.06
CA ASN A 70 -10.79 -12.25 -0.11
C ASN A 70 -10.16 -12.78 1.19
N ILE A 71 -10.98 -13.08 2.19
CA ILE A 71 -10.53 -13.78 3.40
C ILE A 71 -10.45 -15.31 3.16
N ALA A 72 -9.66 -16.01 3.96
CA ALA A 72 -9.87 -17.45 4.20
C ALA A 72 -10.77 -17.62 5.44
N PRO A 73 -12.08 -17.88 5.29
CA PRO A 73 -13.01 -17.92 6.41
C PRO A 73 -12.88 -19.21 7.24
N HIS A 74 -13.04 -19.11 8.55
CA HIS A 74 -13.39 -20.27 9.37
C HIS A 74 -14.88 -20.60 9.26
N ASN A 75 -15.26 -21.84 9.58
CA ASN A 75 -16.63 -22.38 9.44
C ASN A 75 -17.75 -21.48 9.99
N ALA A 76 -17.48 -20.71 11.06
CA ALA A 76 -18.47 -19.79 11.63
C ALA A 76 -18.97 -18.74 10.63
N LYS A 77 -18.11 -18.28 9.71
CA LYS A 77 -18.48 -17.28 8.69
C LYS A 77 -19.30 -17.89 7.55
N LEU A 78 -19.11 -19.18 7.26
CA LEU A 78 -19.87 -19.87 6.19
C LEU A 78 -21.38 -19.91 6.49
N LYS A 79 -21.76 -19.98 7.78
CA LYS A 79 -23.16 -20.04 8.22
C LYS A 79 -24.03 -18.87 7.75
N THR A 80 -23.44 -17.71 7.50
CA THR A 80 -24.16 -16.50 7.08
C THR A 80 -23.69 -15.98 5.72
N PHE A 81 -22.73 -16.64 5.08
CA PHE A 81 -22.06 -16.13 3.89
C PHE A 81 -23.05 -15.89 2.74
N ILE A 82 -23.86 -16.89 2.39
CA ILE A 82 -24.83 -16.77 1.29
C ILE A 82 -25.81 -15.62 1.54
N LYS A 83 -26.41 -15.57 2.73
CA LYS A 83 -27.34 -14.49 3.11
C LYS A 83 -26.70 -13.10 3.05
N ASP A 84 -25.45 -12.97 3.48
CA ASP A 84 -24.73 -11.70 3.43
C ASP A 84 -24.39 -11.31 1.97
N MET A 85 -24.10 -12.29 1.10
CA MET A 85 -23.83 -12.08 -0.33
C MET A 85 -25.08 -11.77 -1.14
N GLU A 86 -26.24 -12.38 -0.85
CA GLU A 86 -27.52 -12.10 -1.52
C GLU A 86 -27.79 -10.60 -1.62
N ARG A 87 -27.57 -9.88 -0.50
CA ARG A 87 -27.75 -8.43 -0.43
C ARG A 87 -26.80 -7.68 -1.36
N VAL A 88 -25.54 -8.08 -1.44
CA VAL A 88 -24.53 -7.38 -2.25
C VAL A 88 -24.68 -7.72 -3.72
N VAL A 89 -25.00 -8.98 -4.05
CA VAL A 89 -25.30 -9.40 -5.42
C VAL A 89 -26.51 -8.64 -5.96
N ALA A 90 -27.53 -8.39 -5.13
CA ALA A 90 -28.68 -7.57 -5.51
C ALA A 90 -28.32 -6.11 -5.85
N MET A 91 -27.21 -5.58 -5.31
CA MET A 91 -26.67 -4.25 -5.68
C MET A 91 -25.96 -4.26 -7.04
N LYS A 92 -25.75 -5.45 -7.65
CA LYS A 92 -25.15 -5.65 -8.98
C LYS A 92 -23.76 -5.02 -9.17
N PRO A 93 -22.78 -5.29 -8.29
CA PRO A 93 -21.39 -4.91 -8.57
C PRO A 93 -20.88 -5.61 -9.85
N ASP A 94 -19.89 -5.03 -10.50
CA ASP A 94 -19.36 -5.54 -11.77
C ASP A 94 -18.56 -6.84 -11.61
N ALA A 95 -17.97 -7.10 -10.43
CA ALA A 95 -17.30 -8.35 -10.10
C ALA A 95 -17.06 -8.52 -8.60
N PHE A 96 -16.84 -9.78 -8.18
CA PHE A 96 -16.37 -10.15 -6.85
C PHE A 96 -14.94 -10.67 -6.90
N ILE A 97 -14.06 -10.17 -6.03
CA ILE A 97 -12.67 -10.60 -5.91
C ILE A 97 -12.52 -11.56 -4.72
N LEU A 98 -12.32 -12.85 -4.98
CA LEU A 98 -12.31 -13.91 -3.97
C LEU A 98 -11.00 -14.69 -3.94
N SER A 99 -10.69 -15.33 -2.83
CA SER A 99 -9.45 -16.12 -2.66
C SER A 99 -9.67 -17.57 -2.26
N ASP A 100 -10.73 -17.85 -1.51
CA ASP A 100 -11.00 -19.15 -0.93
C ASP A 100 -11.77 -20.04 -1.94
N PRO A 101 -11.28 -21.25 -2.26
CA PRO A 101 -11.98 -22.16 -3.18
C PRO A 101 -13.40 -22.51 -2.75
N GLY A 102 -13.64 -22.64 -1.44
CA GLY A 102 -14.97 -22.92 -0.91
C GLY A 102 -15.93 -21.76 -1.12
N LEU A 103 -15.49 -20.52 -0.88
CA LEU A 103 -16.30 -19.33 -1.17
C LEU A 103 -16.54 -19.16 -2.67
N ILE A 104 -15.56 -19.42 -3.52
CA ILE A 104 -15.72 -19.38 -4.99
C ILE A 104 -16.75 -20.42 -5.44
N MET A 105 -16.66 -21.65 -4.94
CA MET A 105 -17.65 -22.69 -5.19
C MET A 105 -19.05 -22.26 -4.76
N LEU A 106 -19.19 -21.72 -3.55
CA LEU A 106 -20.48 -21.24 -3.04
C LEU A 106 -21.04 -20.08 -3.86
N MET A 107 -20.22 -19.11 -4.25
CA MET A 107 -20.66 -18.02 -5.13
C MET A 107 -21.15 -18.55 -6.48
N HIS A 108 -20.41 -19.48 -7.09
CA HIS A 108 -20.80 -20.06 -8.37
C HIS A 108 -22.11 -20.87 -8.29
N GLN A 109 -22.33 -21.60 -7.19
CA GLN A 109 -23.53 -22.40 -6.96
C GLN A 109 -24.79 -21.54 -6.72
N TYR A 110 -24.67 -20.50 -5.90
CA TYR A 110 -25.84 -19.71 -5.45
C TYR A 110 -26.07 -18.45 -6.29
N PHE A 111 -25.02 -17.93 -6.96
CA PHE A 111 -25.06 -16.72 -7.77
C PHE A 111 -24.29 -16.93 -9.09
N PRO A 112 -24.77 -17.82 -9.98
CA PRO A 112 -24.06 -18.19 -11.21
C PRO A 112 -23.81 -17.01 -12.17
N GLU A 113 -24.63 -15.96 -12.09
CA GLU A 113 -24.49 -14.73 -12.88
C GLU A 113 -23.41 -13.78 -12.34
N ALA A 114 -22.90 -14.01 -11.12
CA ALA A 114 -21.89 -13.16 -10.52
C ALA A 114 -20.52 -13.37 -11.19
N VAL A 115 -19.92 -12.29 -11.68
CA VAL A 115 -18.56 -12.33 -12.26
C VAL A 115 -17.54 -12.49 -11.14
N LEU A 116 -16.69 -13.53 -11.24
CA LEU A 116 -15.71 -13.87 -10.20
C LEU A 116 -14.29 -13.62 -10.69
N HIS A 117 -13.55 -12.82 -9.91
CA HIS A 117 -12.13 -12.57 -10.08
C HIS A 117 -11.34 -13.30 -8.97
N LEU A 118 -10.20 -13.87 -9.32
CA LEU A 118 -9.31 -14.51 -8.34
C LEU A 118 -8.37 -13.48 -7.72
N SER A 119 -8.39 -13.41 -6.39
CA SER A 119 -7.51 -12.58 -5.58
C SER A 119 -6.09 -13.12 -5.56
N VAL A 120 -5.12 -12.22 -5.51
CA VAL A 120 -3.69 -12.53 -5.33
C VAL A 120 -3.41 -13.45 -4.13
N GLN A 121 -4.28 -13.46 -3.12
CA GLN A 121 -4.26 -14.40 -1.97
C GLN A 121 -4.27 -15.89 -2.35
N ALA A 122 -4.76 -16.22 -3.55
CA ALA A 122 -4.77 -17.58 -4.08
C ALA A 122 -3.41 -18.03 -4.65
N ASN A 123 -2.42 -17.14 -4.74
CA ASN A 123 -1.06 -17.41 -5.21
C ASN A 123 -1.01 -18.08 -6.62
N ALA A 124 -1.75 -17.53 -7.59
CA ALA A 124 -1.67 -17.98 -8.97
C ALA A 124 -0.33 -17.52 -9.61
N VAL A 125 0.64 -18.43 -9.65
CA VAL A 125 2.03 -18.20 -10.11
C VAL A 125 2.41 -18.95 -11.38
N ASN A 126 1.49 -19.69 -12.01
CA ASN A 126 1.76 -20.43 -13.24
C ASN A 126 0.49 -20.57 -14.08
N TRP A 127 0.67 -20.89 -15.37
CA TRP A 127 -0.43 -20.97 -16.32
C TRP A 127 -1.41 -22.10 -15.99
N ALA A 128 -0.94 -23.22 -15.44
CA ALA A 128 -1.80 -24.37 -15.12
C ALA A 128 -2.77 -24.05 -13.98
N ALA A 129 -2.32 -23.34 -12.95
CA ALA A 129 -3.18 -22.84 -11.88
C ALA A 129 -4.19 -21.80 -12.43
N CYS A 130 -3.73 -20.90 -13.30
CA CYS A 130 -4.63 -19.94 -13.95
C CYS A 130 -5.71 -20.64 -14.80
N LYS A 131 -5.33 -21.66 -15.57
CA LYS A 131 -6.24 -22.47 -16.38
C LYS A 131 -7.26 -23.23 -15.53
N PHE A 132 -6.84 -23.81 -14.41
CA PHE A 132 -7.73 -24.47 -13.46
C PHE A 132 -8.84 -23.53 -12.98
N TRP A 133 -8.47 -22.30 -12.56
CA TRP A 133 -9.45 -21.32 -12.10
C TRP A 133 -10.36 -20.82 -13.22
N TYR A 134 -9.80 -20.60 -14.41
CA TYR A 134 -10.57 -20.23 -15.59
C TYR A 134 -11.63 -21.29 -15.93
N ASP A 135 -11.24 -22.57 -15.96
CA ASP A 135 -12.14 -23.69 -16.25
C ASP A 135 -13.25 -23.85 -15.19
N TYR A 136 -12.99 -23.41 -13.96
CA TYR A 136 -13.98 -23.37 -12.89
C TYR A 136 -14.94 -22.17 -12.99
N GLY A 137 -14.70 -21.21 -13.89
CA GLY A 137 -15.57 -20.05 -14.13
C GLY A 137 -15.05 -18.72 -13.59
N VAL A 138 -13.77 -18.62 -13.22
CA VAL A 138 -13.12 -17.33 -12.93
C VAL A 138 -12.82 -16.60 -14.24
N SER A 139 -13.27 -15.34 -14.36
CA SER A 139 -13.06 -14.54 -15.57
C SER A 139 -11.74 -13.77 -15.59
N ARG A 140 -11.20 -13.43 -14.41
CA ARG A 140 -9.96 -12.65 -14.26
C ARG A 140 -9.11 -13.17 -13.11
N VAL A 141 -7.80 -13.30 -13.33
CA VAL A 141 -6.83 -13.63 -12.28
C VAL A 141 -5.95 -12.44 -11.96
N ILE A 142 -5.95 -12.04 -10.69
CA ILE A 142 -5.00 -11.08 -10.14
C ILE A 142 -3.72 -11.85 -9.83
N LEU A 143 -2.72 -11.68 -10.69
CA LEU A 143 -1.49 -12.44 -10.65
C LEU A 143 -0.66 -12.13 -9.40
N SER A 144 0.12 -13.13 -8.99
CA SER A 144 1.08 -13.02 -7.91
C SER A 144 2.09 -11.90 -8.19
N ARG A 145 2.46 -11.13 -7.17
CA ARG A 145 3.44 -10.02 -7.29
C ARG A 145 4.89 -10.51 -7.47
N GLU A 146 5.08 -11.82 -7.39
CA GLU A 146 6.35 -12.54 -7.48
C GLU A 146 6.71 -12.94 -8.92
N LEU A 147 5.83 -12.70 -9.89
CA LEU A 147 6.04 -13.05 -11.29
C LEU A 147 6.84 -11.98 -12.05
N SER A 148 7.72 -12.44 -12.94
CA SER A 148 8.39 -11.61 -13.94
C SER A 148 7.50 -11.34 -15.16
N LEU A 149 7.85 -10.32 -15.96
CA LEU A 149 7.10 -10.02 -17.18
C LEU A 149 7.09 -11.19 -18.18
N ASP A 150 8.19 -11.94 -18.28
CA ASP A 150 8.31 -13.10 -19.18
C ASP A 150 7.36 -14.24 -18.73
N GLU A 151 7.25 -14.47 -17.42
CA GLU A 151 6.30 -15.46 -16.85
C GLU A 151 4.84 -15.01 -17.03
N ILE A 152 4.56 -13.72 -16.91
CA ILE A 152 3.23 -13.16 -17.18
C ILE A 152 2.86 -13.35 -18.67
N GLU A 153 3.82 -13.10 -19.56
CA GLU A 153 3.66 -13.32 -21.01
C GLU A 153 3.40 -14.79 -21.33
N GLU A 154 4.13 -15.72 -20.70
CA GLU A 154 3.90 -17.16 -20.84
C GLU A 154 2.47 -17.54 -20.39
N ILE A 155 2.01 -17.06 -19.23
CA ILE A 155 0.64 -17.30 -18.76
C ILE A 155 -0.39 -16.79 -19.78
N ARG A 156 -0.18 -15.59 -20.34
CA ARG A 156 -1.07 -14.99 -21.34
C ARG A 156 -1.13 -15.81 -22.64
N GLN A 157 -0.03 -16.43 -23.05
CA GLN A 157 0.04 -17.28 -24.24
C GLN A 157 -0.66 -18.63 -24.04
N HIS A 158 -0.52 -19.22 -22.84
CA HIS A 158 -1.11 -20.52 -22.51
C HIS A 158 -2.62 -20.47 -22.20
N VAL A 159 -3.12 -19.35 -21.66
CA VAL A 159 -4.55 -19.18 -21.30
C VAL A 159 -5.09 -17.87 -21.90
N PRO A 160 -5.23 -17.78 -23.23
CA PRO A 160 -5.45 -16.51 -23.88
C PRO A 160 -6.82 -15.86 -23.66
N GLU A 161 -7.79 -16.63 -23.17
CA GLU A 161 -9.16 -16.20 -22.88
C GLU A 161 -9.34 -15.65 -21.46
N LEU A 162 -8.36 -15.90 -20.57
CA LEU A 162 -8.40 -15.43 -19.20
C LEU A 162 -7.91 -13.98 -19.10
N GLU A 163 -8.66 -13.12 -18.40
CA GLU A 163 -8.18 -11.78 -18.10
C GLU A 163 -7.07 -11.81 -17.04
N LEU A 164 -5.99 -11.08 -17.28
CA LEU A 164 -4.85 -10.95 -16.36
C LEU A 164 -4.84 -9.54 -15.75
N GLU A 165 -4.72 -9.48 -14.43
CA GLU A 165 -4.54 -8.24 -13.66
C GLU A 165 -3.20 -8.24 -12.93
N VAL A 166 -2.40 -7.18 -13.13
CA VAL A 166 -1.03 -7.08 -12.60
C VAL A 166 -0.92 -5.85 -11.69
N PHE A 167 -0.35 -6.02 -10.49
CA PHE A 167 -0.02 -4.88 -9.63
C PHE A 167 1.12 -4.07 -10.24
N VAL A 168 0.97 -2.76 -10.29
CA VAL A 168 1.98 -1.83 -10.83
C VAL A 168 2.44 -0.79 -9.81
N HIS A 169 1.70 -0.61 -8.70
CA HIS A 169 2.07 0.37 -7.68
C HIS A 169 1.59 -0.05 -6.29
N GLY A 170 2.32 0.37 -5.25
CA GLY A 170 1.92 0.22 -3.85
C GLY A 170 2.76 -0.79 -3.07
N ALA A 171 2.30 -1.16 -1.88
CA ALA A 171 3.11 -1.98 -0.96
C ALA A 171 3.36 -3.40 -1.50
N LEU A 172 4.63 -3.82 -1.57
CA LEU A 172 5.02 -5.24 -1.73
C LEU A 172 4.92 -6.00 -0.40
N CYS A 173 4.61 -7.30 -0.49
CA CYS A 173 4.65 -8.20 0.65
C CYS A 173 6.02 -8.89 0.74
N MET A 174 6.44 -9.16 1.98
CA MET A 174 7.68 -9.91 2.26
C MET A 174 7.54 -11.43 2.09
N ALA A 175 6.32 -11.93 2.18
CA ALA A 175 5.98 -13.34 1.99
C ALA A 175 5.02 -13.46 0.81
N TYR A 176 4.78 -14.70 0.36
CA TYR A 176 3.78 -15.02 -0.66
C TYR A 176 2.54 -14.17 -0.46
N SER A 177 2.26 -13.36 -1.46
CA SER A 177 1.33 -12.23 -1.40
C SER A 177 0.04 -12.56 -0.66
N GLY A 178 -0.02 -12.10 0.59
CA GLY A 178 -1.20 -12.28 1.43
C GLY A 178 -1.13 -13.35 2.52
N ARG A 179 -0.07 -14.17 2.55
CA ARG A 179 0.20 -15.21 3.54
C ARG A 179 1.38 -14.86 4.45
N CYS A 180 1.26 -13.76 5.17
CA CYS A 180 2.29 -13.30 6.11
C CYS A 180 1.85 -13.57 7.55
N LEU A 181 2.64 -14.31 8.35
CA LEU A 181 2.32 -14.58 9.76
C LEU A 181 2.76 -13.46 10.72
N LEU A 182 3.62 -12.54 10.26
CA LEU A 182 4.23 -11.52 11.11
C LEU A 182 3.19 -10.68 11.87
N SER A 183 2.12 -10.21 11.22
CA SER A 183 1.09 -9.41 11.90
C SER A 183 0.34 -10.17 13.00
N GLY A 184 0.05 -11.45 12.78
CA GLY A 184 -0.65 -12.29 13.75
C GLY A 184 0.23 -12.61 14.94
N TYR A 185 1.50 -12.88 14.68
CA TYR A 185 2.50 -13.18 15.69
C TYR A 185 2.82 -11.96 16.59
N ILE A 186 3.20 -10.85 15.96
CA ILE A 186 3.68 -9.60 16.59
C ILE A 186 2.53 -8.85 17.26
N ASN A 187 1.40 -8.67 16.57
CA ASN A 187 0.36 -7.74 17.02
C ASN A 187 -0.92 -8.41 17.51
N LYS A 188 -0.94 -9.74 17.60
CA LYS A 188 -2.15 -10.56 17.81
C LYS A 188 -3.29 -10.15 16.85
N ARG A 189 -2.91 -9.64 15.68
CA ARG A 189 -3.81 -9.10 14.66
C ARG A 189 -3.69 -9.96 13.43
N ASP A 190 -4.66 -10.87 13.31
CA ASP A 190 -4.74 -11.80 12.19
C ASP A 190 -4.75 -11.04 10.85
N PRO A 191 -3.69 -11.18 10.02
CA PRO A 191 -3.64 -10.56 8.71
C PRO A 191 -4.72 -11.09 7.78
N ASN A 192 -5.20 -12.32 7.99
CA ASN A 192 -6.31 -12.95 7.26
C ASN A 192 -7.70 -12.45 7.71
N GLN A 193 -7.80 -11.60 8.74
CA GLN A 193 -9.01 -10.83 9.08
C GLN A 193 -8.92 -9.36 8.67
N GLY A 194 -7.90 -9.02 7.89
CA GLY A 194 -7.66 -7.66 7.45
C GLY A 194 -7.24 -6.70 8.53
N THR A 195 -6.66 -7.25 9.60
CA THR A 195 -6.04 -6.48 10.67
C THR A 195 -4.52 -6.39 10.51
N CYS A 196 -4.01 -6.80 9.34
CA CYS A 196 -2.59 -6.69 9.00
C CYS A 196 -2.09 -5.27 9.29
N THR A 197 -1.21 -5.16 10.28
CA THR A 197 -0.63 -3.89 10.69
C THR A 197 0.48 -3.41 9.79
N ASN A 198 0.87 -4.24 8.82
CA ASN A 198 2.11 -4.10 8.06
C ASN A 198 3.33 -4.07 9.01
N ALA A 199 3.37 -4.98 9.99
CA ALA A 199 4.50 -5.14 10.91
C ALA A 199 5.85 -5.27 10.18
N CYS A 200 5.89 -5.90 9.00
CA CYS A 200 7.09 -5.91 8.15
C CYS A 200 7.54 -4.52 7.63
N ARG A 201 6.89 -3.44 8.08
CA ARG A 201 7.08 -2.05 7.67
C ARG A 201 6.94 -1.10 8.87
N TRP A 202 7.19 -1.48 10.11
CA TRP A 202 7.30 -0.43 11.15
C TRP A 202 8.75 0.07 11.27
N GLN A 203 8.94 1.10 12.08
CA GLN A 203 10.27 1.63 12.41
C GLN A 203 10.71 0.97 13.72
N TYR A 204 11.95 0.48 13.75
CA TYR A 204 12.46 -0.43 14.76
C TYR A 204 13.94 -0.05 15.07
N ASP A 205 14.41 -0.13 16.33
CA ASP A 205 15.77 0.27 16.79
C ASP A 205 16.58 -0.90 17.48
N LEU A 206 17.89 -0.76 17.79
CA LEU A 206 18.90 -1.88 17.85
C LEU A 206 20.06 -1.83 18.93
N GLN A 207 20.55 -2.97 19.52
CA GLN A 207 21.78 -3.12 20.38
C GLN A 207 22.62 -4.44 20.19
N GLU A 208 23.67 -4.79 20.98
CA GLU A 208 24.65 -5.93 20.77
C GLU A 208 24.76 -6.89 21.99
N GLY A 209 25.16 -8.19 21.84
CA GLY A 209 25.47 -9.06 23.01
C GLY A 209 26.22 -10.37 22.71
N GLN A 210 26.45 -11.24 23.71
CA GLN A 210 27.37 -12.42 23.65
C GLN A 210 26.70 -13.79 23.94
N GLU A 211 27.43 -14.91 23.84
CA GLU A 211 26.99 -16.27 24.24
C GLU A 211 27.57 -16.63 25.62
N ASP A 212 26.78 -17.30 26.46
CA ASP A 212 27.24 -17.89 27.72
C ASP A 212 27.70 -19.35 27.57
N GLU A 213 28.17 -19.95 28.66
CA GLU A 213 28.76 -21.29 28.68
C GLU A 213 27.77 -22.42 28.38
N LEU A 214 26.46 -22.15 28.36
CA LEU A 214 25.42 -23.09 27.96
C LEU A 214 24.99 -22.91 26.50
N GLY A 215 25.64 -22.01 25.77
CA GLY A 215 25.30 -21.65 24.38
C GLY A 215 24.06 -20.75 24.28
N GLN A 216 23.64 -20.12 25.38
CA GLN A 216 22.54 -19.16 25.36
C GLN A 216 23.08 -17.76 25.08
N ILE A 217 22.37 -17.03 24.24
CA ILE A 217 22.72 -15.66 23.88
C ILE A 217 22.24 -14.72 25.00
N VAL A 218 23.17 -14.10 25.73
CA VAL A 218 22.95 -13.20 26.88
C VAL A 218 23.52 -11.78 26.65
N GLU A 219 23.15 -10.83 27.51
CA GLU A 219 23.69 -9.45 27.48
C GLU A 219 25.20 -9.41 27.74
N ARG A 220 25.89 -8.48 27.07
CA ARG A 220 27.33 -8.23 27.31
C ARG A 220 27.49 -7.36 28.55
N VAL A 221 27.59 -8.00 29.72
CA VAL A 221 27.83 -7.28 30.98
C VAL A 221 29.30 -6.83 31.04
N ALA A 222 29.54 -5.55 31.29
CA ALA A 222 30.88 -5.03 31.53
C ALA A 222 31.47 -5.66 32.82
N ALA A 223 32.77 -5.95 32.83
CA ALA A 223 33.42 -6.60 33.95
C ALA A 223 33.18 -5.85 35.28
N GLY A 224 32.43 -6.44 36.21
CA GLY A 224 32.38 -5.97 37.60
C GLY A 224 31.08 -6.10 38.39
N GLU A 225 29.94 -6.49 37.82
CA GLU A 225 28.67 -6.56 38.58
C GLU A 225 28.13 -8.00 38.67
N THR A 226 28.04 -8.52 39.90
CA THR A 226 27.44 -9.82 40.24
C THR A 226 26.01 -9.61 40.71
N VAL A 227 25.04 -10.28 40.09
CA VAL A 227 23.66 -10.37 40.61
C VAL A 227 23.49 -11.73 41.28
N ASP A 228 23.83 -11.79 42.56
CA ASP A 228 23.61 -12.96 43.41
C ASP A 228 22.14 -13.06 43.87
N GLY A 229 21.60 -14.28 43.79
CA GLY A 229 20.58 -14.77 44.71
C GLY A 229 19.14 -14.87 44.20
N ARG A 230 18.76 -15.98 43.54
CA ARG A 230 17.42 -16.61 43.63
C ARG A 230 17.50 -18.14 43.52
N GLU A 231 16.60 -18.80 44.26
CA GLU A 231 16.54 -20.22 44.63
C GLU A 231 16.38 -21.23 43.48
N GLU A 232 16.69 -22.49 43.78
CA GLU A 232 16.63 -23.68 42.89
C GLU A 232 15.22 -23.93 42.29
N ASP A 233 15.20 -24.27 40.99
CA ASP A 233 13.99 -24.61 40.22
C ASP A 233 13.37 -25.96 40.66
N PRO A 234 12.09 -26.00 41.11
CA PRO A 234 11.40 -27.23 41.49
C PRO A 234 11.12 -28.23 40.35
N ASN A 235 11.37 -27.88 39.08
CA ASN A 235 10.95 -28.69 37.93
C ASN A 235 12.02 -29.65 37.38
N ALA A 236 13.15 -29.83 38.07
CA ALA A 236 14.24 -30.71 37.62
C ALA A 236 13.90 -32.24 37.60
N LYS A 237 12.64 -32.65 37.77
CA LYS A 237 12.24 -34.07 37.79
C LYS A 237 10.92 -34.37 37.09
N LEU A 238 10.81 -34.13 35.78
CA LEU A 238 9.75 -34.74 34.97
C LEU A 238 10.25 -35.12 33.57
N LEU A 239 11.09 -36.16 33.51
CA LEU A 239 11.32 -36.92 32.28
C LEU A 239 11.35 -38.41 32.66
N ASN A 240 10.24 -39.10 32.41
CA ASN A 240 10.16 -40.51 31.99
C ASN A 240 8.71 -41.02 32.02
N SER A 241 8.04 -41.07 30.86
CA SER A 241 7.03 -42.08 30.56
C SER A 241 6.79 -42.21 29.05
N SER A 242 6.43 -43.43 28.63
CA SER A 242 6.53 -44.01 27.29
C SER A 242 5.35 -43.72 26.35
N ALA A 243 5.60 -44.00 25.07
CA ALA A 243 4.83 -43.62 23.88
C ALA A 243 3.50 -44.37 23.61
N ASP A 244 2.62 -44.56 24.61
CA ASP A 244 1.32 -45.24 24.41
C ASP A 244 0.06 -44.37 24.63
N ASP A 245 0.20 -43.08 24.95
CA ASP A 245 -0.95 -42.20 25.27
C ASP A 245 -1.43 -41.30 24.11
N LEU A 246 -1.29 -41.73 22.85
CA LEU A 246 -1.84 -41.01 21.69
C LEU A 246 -3.35 -41.31 21.49
N LYS A 247 -4.17 -40.92 22.46
CA LYS A 247 -5.56 -40.55 22.23
C LYS A 247 -5.70 -39.05 22.49
N ILE A 248 -5.64 -38.26 21.42
CA ILE A 248 -5.76 -36.81 21.53
C ILE A 248 -7.23 -36.46 21.78
N ALA A 249 -7.58 -36.20 23.04
CA ALA A 249 -8.74 -35.39 23.37
C ALA A 249 -8.50 -33.96 22.86
N VAL A 250 -9.51 -33.37 22.20
CA VAL A 250 -9.44 -31.98 21.73
C VAL A 250 -9.42 -31.07 22.95
N ASN A 251 -8.22 -30.72 23.39
CA ASN A 251 -8.00 -29.60 24.30
C ASN A 251 -7.82 -28.34 23.46
N ASN A 252 -8.61 -27.30 23.76
CA ASN A 252 -8.30 -25.95 23.30
C ASN A 252 -7.02 -25.51 24.02
N VAL A 253 -5.88 -25.67 23.36
CA VAL A 253 -4.60 -25.13 23.82
C VAL A 253 -4.51 -23.69 23.31
N GLU A 254 -4.37 -22.72 24.21
CA GLU A 254 -4.04 -21.36 23.80
C GLU A 254 -2.65 -21.32 23.13
N PRO A 255 -2.47 -20.55 22.05
CA PRO A 255 -1.21 -20.54 21.32
C PRO A 255 -0.07 -20.02 22.21
N THR A 256 1.03 -20.77 22.32
CA THR A 256 2.25 -20.32 23.00
C THR A 256 3.12 -19.37 22.16
N LEU A 257 2.62 -18.94 20.98
CA LEU A 257 3.25 -17.92 20.13
C LEU A 257 3.32 -16.59 20.90
N GLY A 258 4.51 -16.23 21.37
CA GLY A 258 4.79 -15.02 22.17
C GLY A 258 5.07 -15.27 23.66
N ILE A 259 5.36 -16.51 24.07
CA ILE A 259 5.86 -16.81 25.42
C ILE A 259 7.39 -16.84 25.39
N GLY A 260 8.00 -15.77 25.90
CA GLY A 260 9.45 -15.53 25.95
C GLY A 260 9.78 -14.05 25.71
N GLN A 261 10.76 -13.48 26.42
CA GLN A 261 11.17 -12.08 26.23
C GLN A 261 12.14 -11.94 25.03
N PRO A 262 11.94 -10.94 24.15
CA PRO A 262 12.67 -10.77 22.87
C PRO A 262 14.11 -10.22 22.98
N THR A 263 14.90 -10.31 21.88
CA THR A 263 16.35 -10.03 21.88
C THR A 263 16.79 -8.65 21.38
N ASN A 264 17.60 -7.93 22.16
CA ASN A 264 18.11 -6.60 21.79
C ASN A 264 19.30 -6.60 20.80
N LYS A 265 19.64 -7.73 20.15
CA LYS A 265 20.85 -7.85 19.29
C LYS A 265 20.62 -7.39 17.83
N THR A 266 21.66 -6.79 17.23
CA THR A 266 21.75 -6.40 15.81
C THR A 266 22.37 -7.52 15.00
N PHE A 267 21.64 -8.07 14.04
CA PHE A 267 22.12 -9.15 13.18
C PHE A 267 22.31 -8.64 11.75
N LEU A 268 23.43 -9.02 11.13
CA LEU A 268 23.65 -8.87 9.69
C LEU A 268 23.54 -10.24 9.04
N ILE A 269 22.47 -10.44 8.29
CA ILE A 269 22.26 -11.61 7.45
C ILE A 269 23.12 -11.41 6.21
N THR A 270 24.08 -12.30 6.01
CA THR A 270 24.97 -12.28 4.86
C THR A 270 24.86 -13.63 4.16
N GLU A 271 24.65 -13.62 2.84
CA GLU A 271 24.61 -14.85 2.05
C GLU A 271 26.06 -15.32 1.79
N PRO A 272 26.41 -16.61 1.97
CA PRO A 272 27.81 -17.07 1.85
C PRO A 272 28.48 -16.81 0.49
N ARG A 273 27.69 -16.54 -0.56
CA ARG A 273 28.18 -16.21 -1.90
C ARG A 273 28.18 -14.72 -2.22
N ARG A 274 27.66 -13.87 -1.32
CA ARG A 274 27.60 -12.40 -1.43
C ARG A 274 28.02 -11.74 -0.11
N PRO A 275 29.28 -11.90 0.30
CA PRO A 275 29.79 -11.43 1.59
C PRO A 275 29.72 -9.89 1.77
N ASP A 276 29.63 -9.16 0.67
CA ASP A 276 29.60 -7.70 0.64
C ASP A 276 28.17 -7.13 0.72
N GLU A 277 27.14 -7.94 0.49
CA GLU A 277 25.73 -7.55 0.55
C GLU A 277 25.12 -7.97 1.90
N LYS A 278 25.31 -7.15 2.93
CA LYS A 278 24.81 -7.43 4.28
C LYS A 278 23.42 -6.85 4.49
N MET A 279 22.48 -7.66 4.98
CA MET A 279 21.10 -7.26 5.28
C MET A 279 20.88 -7.23 6.80
N THR A 280 20.28 -6.17 7.34
CA THR A 280 20.05 -6.06 8.79
C THR A 280 18.78 -6.79 9.26
N ALA A 281 18.83 -7.39 10.45
CA ALA A 281 17.73 -8.04 11.16
C ALA A 281 17.89 -7.89 12.69
N PHE A 282 16.79 -7.86 13.45
CA PHE A 282 16.79 -7.68 14.92
C PHE A 282 15.41 -7.89 15.57
N GLU A 283 15.24 -7.73 16.88
CA GLU A 283 14.00 -8.05 17.61
C GLU A 283 13.76 -7.11 18.81
N ASP A 284 12.51 -6.94 19.25
CA ASP A 284 12.17 -6.28 20.54
C ASP A 284 10.83 -6.79 21.13
N GLU A 285 10.34 -6.17 22.23
CA GLU A 285 9.11 -6.51 22.99
C GLU A 285 7.79 -6.57 22.20
N HIS A 286 7.80 -6.14 20.93
CA HIS A 286 6.71 -6.31 19.99
C HIS A 286 6.97 -7.38 18.92
N GLY A 287 8.21 -7.84 18.72
CA GLY A 287 8.60 -9.02 17.94
C GLY A 287 9.79 -8.80 17.00
N THR A 288 10.03 -9.74 16.09
CA THR A 288 11.23 -9.79 15.23
C THR A 288 11.11 -8.98 13.93
N TYR A 289 12.21 -8.34 13.54
CA TYR A 289 12.44 -7.44 12.41
C TYR A 289 13.43 -8.04 11.43
N ILE A 290 12.93 -8.46 10.26
CA ILE A 290 13.75 -9.13 9.25
C ILE A 290 13.27 -8.64 7.88
N MET A 291 14.19 -8.20 7.02
CA MET A 291 13.96 -7.92 5.59
C MET A 291 12.83 -6.88 5.29
N ASN A 292 13.16 -5.58 5.21
CA ASN A 292 12.19 -4.56 4.76
C ASN A 292 11.92 -4.66 3.24
N SER A 293 10.65 -4.75 2.81
CA SER A 293 10.27 -4.63 1.40
C SER A 293 9.99 -3.19 1.01
N ARG A 294 10.58 -2.77 -0.11
CA ARG A 294 10.30 -1.51 -0.80
C ARG A 294 8.87 -1.47 -1.36
N ASP A 295 8.41 -0.30 -1.79
CA ASP A 295 7.16 -0.15 -2.55
C ASP A 295 7.36 -0.52 -4.01
N LEU A 296 6.35 -1.13 -4.64
CA LEU A 296 6.31 -1.36 -6.07
C LEU A 296 6.06 -0.04 -6.81
N ARG A 297 6.87 0.24 -7.83
CA ARG A 297 6.63 1.28 -8.84
C ARG A 297 7.07 0.76 -10.19
N ALA A 298 6.10 0.36 -11.01
CA ALA A 298 6.34 -0.30 -12.29
C ALA A 298 5.92 0.56 -13.49
N ILE A 299 5.92 1.89 -13.35
CA ILE A 299 5.44 2.79 -14.41
C ILE A 299 6.23 2.65 -15.73
N GLN A 300 7.53 2.37 -15.64
CA GLN A 300 8.40 2.06 -16.78
C GLN A 300 8.02 0.79 -17.54
N HIS A 301 7.26 -0.11 -16.91
CA HIS A 301 6.81 -1.36 -17.52
C HIS A 301 5.44 -1.24 -18.17
N ILE A 302 4.76 -0.09 -18.03
CA ILE A 302 3.42 0.15 -18.63
C ILE A 302 3.42 -0.03 -20.16
N PRO A 303 4.41 0.46 -20.93
CA PRO A 303 4.48 0.21 -22.37
C PRO A 303 4.50 -1.29 -22.69
N ARG A 304 5.36 -2.06 -22.00
CA ARG A 304 5.47 -3.52 -22.21
C ARG A 304 4.19 -4.25 -21.78
N LEU A 305 3.62 -3.93 -20.63
CA LEU A 305 2.34 -4.51 -20.15
C LEU A 305 1.18 -4.26 -21.13
N THR A 306 1.14 -3.07 -21.73
CA THR A 306 0.16 -2.70 -22.75
C THR A 306 0.37 -3.50 -24.04
N GLN A 307 1.62 -3.63 -24.49
CA GLN A 307 1.96 -4.42 -25.68
C GLN A 307 1.62 -5.91 -25.52
N MET A 308 1.84 -6.47 -24.32
CA MET A 308 1.49 -7.85 -23.98
C MET A 308 -0.02 -8.10 -23.91
N GLY A 309 -0.86 -7.07 -23.91
CA GLY A 309 -2.31 -7.21 -23.79
C GLY A 309 -2.76 -7.62 -22.40
N VAL A 310 -2.09 -7.12 -21.35
CA VAL A 310 -2.58 -7.22 -19.97
C VAL A 310 -3.90 -6.44 -19.86
N HIS A 311 -4.91 -7.03 -19.24
CA HIS A 311 -6.27 -6.50 -19.27
C HIS A 311 -6.49 -5.41 -18.22
N SER A 312 -5.80 -5.51 -17.08
CA SER A 312 -5.92 -4.58 -15.96
C SER A 312 -4.57 -4.35 -15.29
N VAL A 313 -4.25 -3.09 -14.99
CA VAL A 313 -3.15 -2.71 -14.11
C VAL A 313 -3.68 -2.12 -12.83
N LYS A 314 -3.09 -2.54 -11.71
CA LYS A 314 -3.64 -2.31 -10.38
C LYS A 314 -2.71 -1.51 -9.49
N ILE A 315 -3.27 -0.50 -8.84
CA ILE A 315 -2.61 0.25 -7.77
C ILE A 315 -3.06 -0.33 -6.41
N GLU A 316 -2.13 -0.66 -5.51
CA GLU A 316 -2.44 -1.03 -4.13
C GLU A 316 -2.34 0.18 -3.20
N GLY A 317 -3.40 0.46 -2.46
CA GLY A 317 -3.43 1.65 -1.61
C GLY A 317 -4.72 1.87 -0.83
N ARG A 318 -5.46 0.82 -0.45
CA ARG A 318 -6.77 0.94 0.25
C ARG A 318 -6.73 1.79 1.51
N THR A 319 -5.58 1.90 2.16
CA THR A 319 -5.38 2.67 3.40
C THR A 319 -4.72 4.03 3.15
N LYS A 320 -4.56 4.44 1.89
CA LYS A 320 -3.85 5.66 1.51
C LYS A 320 -4.83 6.83 1.36
N SER A 321 -4.30 8.04 1.37
CA SER A 321 -5.10 9.27 1.30
C SER A 321 -5.77 9.45 -0.06
N PHE A 322 -6.81 10.29 -0.12
CA PHE A 322 -7.44 10.67 -1.39
C PHE A 322 -6.44 11.34 -2.36
N PHE A 323 -5.44 12.08 -1.84
CA PHE A 323 -4.34 12.63 -2.65
C PHE A 323 -3.51 11.52 -3.32
N TYR A 324 -3.18 10.46 -2.59
CA TYR A 324 -2.45 9.32 -3.16
C TYR A 324 -3.26 8.65 -4.28
N CYS A 325 -4.56 8.39 -4.06
CA CYS A 325 -5.44 7.82 -5.08
C CYS A 325 -5.51 8.73 -6.32
N ALA A 326 -5.69 10.04 -6.15
CA ALA A 326 -5.75 11.01 -7.24
C ALA A 326 -4.45 11.07 -8.05
N ARG A 327 -3.32 11.26 -7.37
CA ARG A 327 -2.01 11.45 -8.03
C ARG A 327 -1.54 10.17 -8.73
N THR A 328 -1.70 9.01 -8.10
CA THR A 328 -1.36 7.74 -8.76
C THR A 328 -2.27 7.46 -9.95
N ALA A 329 -3.59 7.70 -9.85
CA ALA A 329 -4.51 7.53 -10.96
C ALA A 329 -4.16 8.45 -12.15
N GLN A 330 -3.91 9.74 -11.90
CA GLN A 330 -3.55 10.72 -12.94
C GLN A 330 -2.30 10.27 -13.72
N ILE A 331 -1.24 9.92 -12.99
CA ILE A 331 0.06 9.58 -13.59
C ILE A 331 -0.04 8.25 -14.36
N TYR A 332 -0.58 7.19 -13.75
CA TYR A 332 -0.69 5.91 -14.44
C TYR A 332 -1.67 5.99 -15.61
N ARG A 333 -2.73 6.81 -15.51
CA ARG A 333 -3.62 7.02 -16.65
C ARG A 333 -2.88 7.60 -17.83
N GLN A 334 -2.12 8.68 -17.61
CA GLN A 334 -1.31 9.31 -18.65
C GLN A 334 -0.33 8.31 -19.29
N ALA A 335 0.40 7.54 -18.47
CA ALA A 335 1.33 6.53 -18.95
C ALA A 335 0.66 5.45 -19.81
N ILE A 336 -0.53 5.01 -19.43
CA ILE A 336 -1.30 4.01 -20.19
C ILE A 336 -1.81 4.60 -21.51
N ASP A 337 -2.29 5.85 -21.50
CA ASP A 337 -2.83 6.53 -22.68
C ASP A 337 -1.72 6.79 -23.70
N ASP A 338 -0.55 7.19 -23.23
CA ASP A 338 0.63 7.37 -24.07
C ASP A 338 1.13 6.04 -24.63
N ALA A 339 1.20 4.97 -23.81
CA ALA A 339 1.58 3.64 -24.26
C ALA A 339 0.62 3.07 -25.32
N ALA A 340 -0.69 3.22 -25.12
CA ALA A 340 -1.71 2.77 -26.07
C ALA A 340 -1.64 3.56 -27.40
N ALA A 341 -1.23 4.83 -27.35
CA ALA A 341 -0.96 5.66 -28.52
C ALA A 341 0.43 5.39 -29.16
N GLY A 342 1.24 4.49 -28.59
CA GLY A 342 2.58 4.17 -29.08
C GLY A 342 3.64 5.24 -28.79
N LYS A 343 3.41 6.12 -27.83
CA LYS A 343 4.39 7.11 -27.37
C LYS A 343 5.32 6.51 -26.31
N GLU A 344 6.51 7.07 -26.21
CA GLU A 344 7.46 6.74 -25.13
C GLU A 344 6.98 7.31 -23.79
N LEU A 345 7.44 6.69 -22.68
CA LEU A 345 7.12 7.14 -21.33
C LEU A 345 7.76 8.51 -21.06
N ASP A 346 6.94 9.49 -20.66
CA ASP A 346 7.46 10.78 -20.15
C ASP A 346 8.20 10.58 -18.82
N PRO A 347 9.52 10.86 -18.75
CA PRO A 347 10.31 10.73 -17.52
C PRO A 347 9.82 11.62 -16.37
N SER A 348 9.07 12.68 -16.65
CA SER A 348 8.49 13.55 -15.63
C SER A 348 7.50 12.81 -14.72
N LEU A 349 6.81 11.78 -15.25
CA LEU A 349 5.83 10.98 -14.52
C LEU A 349 6.47 10.19 -13.38
N ILE A 350 7.72 9.74 -13.57
CA ILE A 350 8.49 9.04 -12.53
C ILE A 350 8.77 9.97 -11.35
N ARG A 351 9.27 11.19 -11.63
CA ARG A 351 9.56 12.19 -10.59
C ARG A 351 8.31 12.59 -9.80
N GLN A 352 7.16 12.67 -10.46
CA GLN A 352 5.88 12.95 -9.78
C GLN A 352 5.40 11.79 -8.88
N LEU A 353 5.77 10.54 -9.17
CA LEU A 353 5.49 9.41 -8.26
C LEU A 353 6.42 9.42 -7.06
N ASP A 354 7.69 9.79 -7.25
CA ASP A 354 8.69 9.90 -6.19
C ASP A 354 8.31 10.95 -5.14
N SER A 355 7.40 11.88 -5.47
CA SER A 355 6.88 12.83 -4.49
C SER A 355 5.85 12.27 -3.52
N LEU A 356 5.37 11.04 -3.72
CA LEU A 356 4.40 10.39 -2.84
C LEU A 356 5.09 9.75 -1.63
N ALA A 357 4.39 9.62 -0.51
CA ALA A 357 4.96 8.94 0.65
C ALA A 357 5.18 7.44 0.39
N HIS A 358 6.45 7.03 0.28
CA HIS A 358 6.89 5.65 -0.02
C HIS A 358 8.10 5.20 0.83
N ARG A 359 8.49 3.92 0.78
CA ARG A 359 9.62 3.35 1.57
C ARG A 359 10.80 2.92 0.70
N GLY A 360 11.19 3.80 -0.20
CA GLY A 360 11.96 3.45 -1.41
C GLY A 360 11.12 2.66 -2.43
N TYR A 361 11.41 2.84 -3.71
CA TYR A 361 10.75 2.12 -4.79
C TYR A 361 11.60 0.98 -5.35
N THR A 362 10.92 -0.02 -5.90
CA THR A 362 11.49 -1.12 -6.65
C THR A 362 10.51 -1.57 -7.74
N ASP A 363 11.04 -2.21 -8.77
CA ASP A 363 10.25 -2.85 -9.82
C ASP A 363 9.70 -4.22 -9.37
N GLY A 364 10.07 -4.62 -8.15
CA GLY A 364 9.70 -5.91 -7.57
C GLY A 364 10.31 -7.04 -8.39
N PHE A 365 9.48 -8.03 -8.71
CA PHE A 365 9.89 -9.21 -9.46
C PHE A 365 9.64 -9.09 -10.97
N LEU A 366 9.05 -7.98 -11.44
CA LEU A 366 8.71 -7.78 -12.86
C LEU A 366 9.95 -7.84 -13.75
N GLN A 367 11.12 -7.44 -13.24
CA GLN A 367 12.42 -7.71 -13.86
C GLN A 367 13.31 -8.50 -12.90
N ARG A 368 13.80 -9.64 -13.36
CA ARG A 368 14.81 -10.43 -12.62
C ARG A 368 16.18 -9.82 -12.87
N HIS A 369 16.85 -9.39 -11.81
CA HIS A 369 18.19 -8.78 -11.81
C HIS A 369 18.27 -7.43 -12.57
N THR A 370 17.86 -6.34 -11.93
CA THR A 370 18.25 -5.00 -12.36
C THR A 370 19.74 -4.79 -12.08
N HIS A 371 20.53 -4.42 -13.10
CA HIS A 371 21.80 -3.75 -12.83
C HIS A 371 21.51 -2.43 -12.09
N ASP A 372 22.38 -2.05 -11.17
CA ASP A 372 22.23 -1.02 -10.12
C ASP A 372 21.85 0.41 -10.57
N GLN A 373 21.48 0.62 -11.82
CA GLN A 373 21.36 1.94 -12.47
C GLN A 373 20.18 2.81 -12.00
N TYR A 374 19.20 2.26 -11.26
CA TYR A 374 18.03 3.02 -10.81
C TYR A 374 17.68 2.87 -9.32
N GLN A 375 18.50 2.17 -8.53
CA GLN A 375 18.27 2.04 -7.10
C GLN A 375 19.04 3.13 -6.35
N HIS A 376 18.40 4.28 -6.11
CA HIS A 376 18.88 5.21 -5.09
C HIS A 376 18.74 4.55 -3.71
N TYR A 377 19.83 3.96 -3.22
CA TYR A 377 19.98 3.55 -1.83
C TYR A 377 20.23 4.77 -0.95
N VAL A 378 19.19 5.53 -0.63
CA VAL A 378 19.30 6.56 0.42
C VAL A 378 18.03 6.63 1.26
N SER A 379 18.14 6.11 2.49
CA SER A 379 17.25 6.27 3.65
C SER A 379 15.89 5.54 3.65
N GLY A 380 15.55 4.98 4.81
CA GLY A 380 14.32 4.22 5.07
C GLY A 380 13.07 5.06 5.38
N ASN A 381 13.10 6.36 5.09
CA ASN A 381 11.99 7.28 5.38
C ASN A 381 11.32 7.78 4.09
N SER A 382 10.02 8.08 4.17
CA SER A 382 9.20 8.67 3.11
C SER A 382 9.51 10.18 2.93
N THR A 383 10.72 10.50 2.50
CA THR A 383 11.15 11.87 2.18
C THR A 383 11.04 12.11 0.68
N SER A 384 10.14 13.02 0.29
CA SER A 384 10.11 13.62 -1.06
C SER A 384 10.85 14.96 -0.97
N ASP A 385 11.79 15.20 -1.88
CA ASP A 385 12.50 16.46 -2.05
C ASP A 385 11.90 17.32 -3.17
N PHE A 386 10.84 16.84 -3.83
CA PHE A 386 10.28 17.47 -5.02
C PHE A 386 9.00 18.26 -4.74
N GLN A 387 7.97 17.59 -4.22
CA GLN A 387 6.65 18.18 -3.97
C GLN A 387 6.06 17.74 -2.63
N GLN A 388 5.25 18.63 -2.05
CA GLN A 388 4.48 18.40 -0.83
C GLN A 388 3.00 18.76 -1.04
N PHE A 389 2.10 17.86 -0.66
CA PHE A 389 0.64 18.15 -0.63
C PHE A 389 0.31 19.14 0.48
N VAL A 390 -0.30 20.28 0.14
CA VAL A 390 -0.54 21.36 1.11
C VAL A 390 -2.00 21.68 1.37
N GLY A 391 -2.94 21.29 0.49
CA GLY A 391 -4.36 21.49 0.75
C GLY A 391 -5.28 21.03 -0.38
N ALA A 392 -6.59 21.08 -0.14
CA ALA A 392 -7.62 20.76 -1.13
C ALA A 392 -8.65 21.89 -1.23
N PHE A 393 -9.16 22.16 -2.44
CA PHE A 393 -10.22 23.14 -2.61
C PHE A 393 -11.55 22.61 -2.04
N THR A 394 -12.33 23.50 -1.41
CA THR A 394 -13.65 23.14 -0.87
C THR A 394 -14.78 23.27 -1.89
N GLY A 395 -14.51 23.91 -3.03
CA GLY A 395 -15.52 24.30 -4.03
C GLY A 395 -16.15 25.67 -3.77
N GLU A 396 -15.95 26.26 -2.59
CA GLU A 396 -16.43 27.62 -2.29
C GLU A 396 -15.62 28.67 -3.07
N ARG A 397 -16.32 29.60 -3.71
CA ARG A 397 -15.74 30.68 -4.53
C ARG A 397 -16.27 32.05 -4.14
N GLN A 398 -15.41 33.07 -4.23
CA GLN A 398 -15.76 34.49 -4.15
C GLN A 398 -15.01 35.25 -5.24
N GLY A 399 -15.66 35.45 -6.39
CA GLY A 399 -15.00 36.03 -7.57
C GLY A 399 -13.87 35.12 -8.09
N ASN A 400 -12.67 35.66 -8.21
CA ASN A 400 -11.45 34.92 -8.58
C ASN A 400 -10.81 34.18 -7.40
N LEU A 401 -11.37 34.27 -6.19
CA LEU A 401 -10.86 33.59 -5.01
C LEU A 401 -11.58 32.27 -4.79
N ALA A 402 -10.81 31.26 -4.40
CA ALA A 402 -11.34 29.96 -4.03
C ALA A 402 -10.77 29.48 -2.71
N LEU A 403 -11.64 28.86 -1.90
CA LEU A 403 -11.31 28.43 -0.55
C LEU A 403 -10.57 27.09 -0.58
N VAL A 404 -9.43 27.06 0.10
CA VAL A 404 -8.59 25.88 0.30
C VAL A 404 -8.62 25.49 1.77
N GLU A 405 -8.91 24.22 2.02
CA GLU A 405 -8.67 23.59 3.32
C GLU A 405 -7.20 23.15 3.39
N VAL A 406 -6.45 23.79 4.29
CA VAL A 406 -5.00 23.60 4.44
C VAL A 406 -4.74 22.29 5.16
N LYS A 407 -3.69 21.57 4.74
CA LYS A 407 -3.21 20.32 5.35
C LYS A 407 -1.77 20.44 5.83
N ASN A 408 -0.89 21.01 5.00
CA ASN A 408 0.49 21.29 5.37
C ASN A 408 0.79 22.78 5.17
N LYS A 409 1.83 23.25 5.86
CA LYS A 409 2.20 24.67 5.83
C LYS A 409 2.73 25.08 4.46
N PHE A 410 2.29 26.24 3.99
CA PHE A 410 2.85 26.95 2.82
C PHE A 410 2.71 28.46 3.01
N LYS A 411 3.40 29.24 2.19
CA LYS A 411 3.49 30.70 2.31
C LYS A 411 3.48 31.40 0.95
N VAL A 412 3.15 32.68 0.97
CA VAL A 412 3.36 33.60 -0.17
C VAL A 412 4.84 33.55 -0.58
N GLY A 413 5.09 33.51 -1.89
CA GLY A 413 6.39 33.31 -2.51
C GLY A 413 6.70 31.86 -2.87
N ASP A 414 6.00 30.87 -2.29
CA ASP A 414 6.18 29.48 -2.67
C ASP A 414 5.73 29.25 -4.13
N PHE A 415 6.41 28.33 -4.83
CA PHE A 415 5.95 27.85 -6.13
C PHE A 415 4.95 26.70 -5.90
N ILE A 416 3.71 26.87 -6.36
CA ILE A 416 2.62 25.93 -6.12
C ILE A 416 2.09 25.34 -7.43
N GLU A 417 1.53 24.14 -7.34
CA GLU A 417 0.79 23.47 -8.42
C GLU A 417 -0.64 23.23 -7.96
N ILE A 418 -1.60 23.71 -8.75
CA ILE A 418 -2.99 23.30 -8.65
C ILE A 418 -3.17 22.10 -9.58
N MET A 419 -3.43 20.95 -8.98
CA MET A 419 -3.76 19.71 -9.67
C MET A 419 -5.28 19.63 -9.85
N THR A 420 -5.75 19.42 -11.07
CA THR A 420 -7.17 19.23 -11.39
C THR A 420 -7.38 18.00 -12.28
N PRO A 421 -8.61 17.44 -12.35
CA PRO A 421 -8.96 16.40 -13.31
C PRO A 421 -8.64 16.73 -14.78
N LYS A 422 -8.68 18.01 -15.16
CA LYS A 422 -8.44 18.49 -16.53
C LYS A 422 -6.98 18.82 -16.83
N GLY A 423 -6.11 18.78 -15.82
CA GLY A 423 -4.69 19.11 -15.94
C GLY A 423 -4.16 19.92 -14.76
N ASN A 424 -2.86 20.16 -14.77
CA ASN A 424 -2.16 20.84 -13.69
C ASN A 424 -1.78 22.26 -14.13
N LYS A 425 -1.86 23.23 -13.22
CA LYS A 425 -1.43 24.62 -13.44
C LYS A 425 -0.50 25.04 -12.31
N SER A 426 0.71 25.50 -12.66
CA SER A 426 1.72 25.87 -11.68
C SER A 426 2.06 27.36 -11.78
N TYR A 427 2.25 28.01 -10.63
CA TYR A 427 2.57 29.43 -10.54
C TYR A 427 3.20 29.77 -9.18
N ARG A 428 3.84 30.93 -9.10
CA ARG A 428 4.34 31.47 -7.84
C ARG A 428 3.20 32.12 -7.09
N LEU A 429 2.99 31.73 -5.83
CA LEU A 429 1.91 32.26 -5.00
C LEU A 429 2.23 33.71 -4.60
N GLU A 430 1.55 34.68 -5.20
CA GLU A 430 1.81 36.10 -4.92
C GLU A 430 0.99 36.65 -3.76
N LYS A 431 -0.23 36.15 -3.57
CA LYS A 431 -1.20 36.64 -2.58
C LYS A 431 -2.04 35.50 -2.04
N MET A 432 -2.42 35.64 -0.78
CA MET A 432 -3.29 34.70 -0.08
C MET A 432 -4.08 35.46 0.98
N PHE A 433 -5.31 35.02 1.25
CA PHE A 433 -6.17 35.65 2.25
C PHE A 433 -6.64 34.62 3.27
N ASN A 434 -6.79 35.04 4.53
CA ASN A 434 -7.36 34.18 5.57
C ASN A 434 -8.89 34.05 5.39
N ARG A 435 -9.56 33.24 6.22
CA ARG A 435 -11.02 33.06 6.17
C ARG A 435 -11.84 34.36 6.28
N LYS A 436 -11.28 35.41 6.88
CA LYS A 436 -11.89 36.75 7.03
C LYS A 436 -11.61 37.68 5.84
N MET A 437 -10.98 37.19 4.78
CA MET A 437 -10.55 37.96 3.60
C MET A 437 -9.46 38.99 3.90
N GLU A 438 -8.70 38.81 4.97
CA GLU A 438 -7.55 39.65 5.29
C GLU A 438 -6.29 39.03 4.66
N PRO A 439 -5.38 39.84 4.06
CA PRO A 439 -4.13 39.33 3.52
C PRO A 439 -3.33 38.55 4.58
N THR A 440 -2.75 37.42 4.18
CA THR A 440 -1.90 36.61 5.05
C THR A 440 -0.77 35.98 4.27
N ASP A 441 0.43 35.99 4.86
CA ASP A 441 1.62 35.45 4.19
C ASP A 441 1.79 33.95 4.42
N VAL A 442 1.09 33.36 5.39
CA VAL A 442 1.33 31.97 5.83
C VAL A 442 0.02 31.23 6.04
N ALA A 443 -0.09 30.06 5.40
CA ALA A 443 -1.07 29.03 5.71
C ALA A 443 -0.42 28.05 6.72
N PRO A 444 -0.82 28.04 7.99
CA PRO A 444 -0.02 27.42 9.05
C PRO A 444 -0.11 25.89 9.13
N GLY A 445 -1.10 25.25 8.51
CA GLY A 445 -1.28 23.80 8.50
C GLY A 445 -2.73 23.37 8.69
N ASP A 446 -2.93 22.10 9.05
CA ASP A 446 -4.26 21.50 9.24
C ASP A 446 -5.17 22.30 10.19
N GLY A 447 -6.47 22.28 9.90
CA GLY A 447 -7.49 23.05 10.65
C GLY A 447 -7.66 24.51 10.19
N HIS A 448 -6.82 25.00 9.27
CA HIS A 448 -6.93 26.34 8.72
C HIS A 448 -7.53 26.33 7.30
N LYS A 449 -8.16 27.45 6.94
CA LYS A 449 -8.63 27.70 5.58
C LYS A 449 -8.10 29.02 5.07
N VAL A 450 -7.72 29.04 3.80
CA VAL A 450 -7.20 30.22 3.10
C VAL A 450 -7.85 30.35 1.73
N TRP A 451 -7.96 31.57 1.23
CA TRP A 451 -8.41 31.86 -0.11
C TRP A 451 -7.21 32.09 -1.02
N LEU A 452 -7.21 31.41 -2.17
CA LEU A 452 -6.22 31.57 -3.22
C LEU A 452 -6.87 32.16 -4.47
N GLU A 453 -6.14 33.03 -5.17
CA GLU A 453 -6.53 33.46 -6.50
C GLU A 453 -6.37 32.31 -7.49
N VAL A 454 -7.44 32.05 -8.23
CA VAL A 454 -7.51 31.02 -9.26
C VAL A 454 -8.21 31.58 -10.48
N ASP A 455 -7.96 30.92 -11.61
CA ASP A 455 -8.67 31.22 -12.85
C ASP A 455 -10.19 31.05 -12.64
N PRO A 456 -11.04 32.03 -13.03
CA PRO A 456 -12.49 31.92 -12.92
C PRO A 456 -13.05 30.71 -13.68
N GLU A 457 -12.42 30.30 -14.77
CA GLU A 457 -12.86 29.17 -15.60
C GLU A 457 -12.35 27.81 -15.09
N MET A 458 -11.45 27.79 -14.11
CA MET A 458 -10.90 26.54 -13.57
C MET A 458 -11.96 25.77 -12.79
N GLU A 459 -12.22 24.53 -13.18
CA GLU A 459 -13.02 23.62 -12.36
C GLU A 459 -12.25 23.20 -11.12
N LEU A 460 -12.84 23.43 -9.96
CA LEU A 460 -12.21 23.15 -8.66
C LEU A 460 -12.74 21.90 -7.99
N GLU A 461 -13.72 21.23 -8.60
CA GLU A 461 -14.17 19.95 -8.10
C GLU A 461 -13.00 18.96 -8.13
N TYR A 462 -12.67 18.39 -6.97
CA TYR A 462 -11.49 17.54 -6.77
C TYR A 462 -10.12 18.21 -6.98
N ALA A 463 -10.04 19.55 -7.01
CA ALA A 463 -8.77 20.24 -7.15
C ALA A 463 -7.92 20.19 -5.87
N LEU A 464 -6.63 19.95 -6.03
CA LEU A 464 -5.65 19.80 -4.96
C LEU A 464 -4.51 20.80 -5.14
N VAL A 465 -3.90 21.22 -4.03
CA VAL A 465 -2.78 22.17 -4.02
C VAL A 465 -1.52 21.46 -3.53
N LEU A 466 -0.46 21.60 -4.31
CA LEU A 466 0.88 21.11 -4.02
C LEU A 466 1.86 22.28 -3.96
N ARG A 467 2.91 22.12 -3.17
CA ARG A 467 4.04 23.04 -3.07
C ARG A 467 5.28 22.33 -3.60
N TYR A 468 6.02 22.99 -4.50
CA TYR A 468 7.35 22.55 -4.88
C TYR A 468 8.34 22.89 -3.75
N LEU A 469 9.22 21.95 -3.44
CA LEU A 469 10.26 22.14 -2.43
C LEU A 469 11.52 22.73 -3.10
N GLU A 470 12.24 23.58 -2.36
CA GLU A 470 13.51 24.15 -2.81
C GLU A 470 14.65 23.16 -2.56
N ASP A 471 15.75 23.28 -3.32
CA ASP A 471 16.91 22.39 -3.21
C ASP A 471 17.43 22.31 -1.76
N GLY A 472 17.55 21.09 -1.24
CA GLY A 472 17.97 20.81 0.14
C GLY A 472 16.84 20.77 1.18
N LEU A 473 15.58 20.95 0.77
CA LEU A 473 14.40 20.71 1.60
C LEU A 473 13.73 19.38 1.23
N ASP A 474 13.12 18.73 2.22
CA ASP A 474 12.34 17.50 2.01
C ASP A 474 11.03 17.53 2.82
N THR A 475 10.15 16.56 2.62
CA THR A 475 8.87 16.48 3.35
C THR A 475 9.00 16.32 4.87
N THR A 476 10.16 15.97 5.41
CA THR A 476 10.46 15.89 6.85
C THR A 476 11.11 17.15 7.42
N ASP A 477 11.75 17.96 6.58
CA ASP A 477 12.20 19.32 6.90
C ASP A 477 11.84 20.34 5.79
N PRO A 478 10.54 20.58 5.52
CA PRO A 478 10.10 21.35 4.36
C PRO A 478 10.35 22.86 4.50
N HIS A 479 10.98 23.28 5.60
CA HIS A 479 11.28 24.67 5.93
C HIS A 479 12.69 24.86 6.48
N GLY A 480 13.58 23.86 6.39
CA GLY A 480 15.00 23.98 6.74
C GLY A 480 15.28 24.22 8.22
N ARG A 481 14.41 23.77 9.13
CA ARG A 481 14.58 23.94 10.58
C ARG A 481 15.79 23.18 11.11
N LYS A 482 16.15 22.03 10.52
CA LYS A 482 17.33 21.24 10.93
C LYS A 482 18.62 21.96 10.51
N ALA A 483 18.65 22.56 9.33
CA ALA A 483 19.77 23.39 8.87
C ALA A 483 19.95 24.66 9.74
N ALA A 484 18.85 25.32 10.11
CA ALA A 484 18.88 26.49 10.99
C ALA A 484 19.29 26.18 12.44
N ALA A 485 18.95 24.98 12.94
CA ALA A 485 19.38 24.54 14.27
C ALA A 485 20.90 24.29 14.34
N ASN A 486 21.49 23.68 13.31
CA ASN A 486 22.94 23.44 13.24
C ASN A 486 23.75 24.74 13.07
N ALA A 487 23.22 25.74 12.36
CA ALA A 487 23.85 27.06 12.27
C ALA A 487 23.88 27.82 13.61
N ASN A 488 22.85 27.63 14.46
CA ASN A 488 22.78 28.27 15.78
C ASN A 488 23.66 27.62 16.86
N ILE A 489 24.10 26.38 16.65
CA ILE A 489 25.07 25.72 17.54
C ILE A 489 26.47 26.31 17.34
N ASN A 490 26.87 26.60 16.09
CA ASN A 490 28.19 27.18 15.77
C ASN A 490 28.39 28.64 16.22
N ILE A 491 27.33 29.40 16.50
CA ILE A 491 27.45 30.80 16.95
C ILE A 491 27.60 30.89 18.49
N LYS A 492 27.19 29.85 19.24
CA LYS A 492 27.38 29.81 20.69
C LYS A 492 28.76 29.31 21.14
N GLU A 493 29.55 28.72 20.25
CA GLU A 493 30.95 28.32 20.52
C GLU A 493 31.99 29.40 20.13
N LEU A 494 31.53 30.59 19.73
CA LEU A 494 32.40 31.72 19.33
C LEU A 494 32.20 33.00 20.17
N ASN A 495 31.64 32.91 21.37
CA ASN A 495 31.62 34.01 22.35
C ASN A 495 32.26 33.62 23.67
#